data_AF-A0A3S0LD83-F1
#
_entry.id   AF-A0A3S0LD83-F1
#
_cell.length_a   1.000
_cell.length_b   1.000
_cell.length_c   1.000
_cell.angle_alpha   90.00
_cell.angle_beta   90.00
_cell.angle_gamma   90.00
#
_symmetry.space_group_name_H-M   'P 1'
#
loop_
_entity.id
_entity.type
_entity.pdbx_description
1 polymer ?
#
loop_
_entity_poly.entity_id
_entity_poly.type
_entity_poly.pdbx_seq_one_letter_code
_entity_poly.pdbx_strand_id
1 'polypeptide(L)' 'MSYKIQDLIYQGEKGGVRNWSTIGGASFYWHPDWLHIAEEATGVTPTANIECTKEKATESEAAETIVKHLNDKE' A
#
# COMPACT_ATOMS: atom_id res chain seq x y z
N MET A 1 -6.48 -3.80 16.32
CA MET A 1 -5.29 -4.69 16.40
C MET A 1 -4.09 -3.87 15.88
N SER A 2 -2.89 -4.43 15.74
CA SER A 2 -1.82 -3.70 15.03
C SER A 2 -1.41 -4.47 13.79
N TYR A 3 -1.76 -3.97 12.61
CA TYR A 3 -1.31 -4.57 11.36
C TYR A 3 0.22 -4.48 11.24
N LYS A 4 0.82 -5.47 10.58
CA LYS A 4 2.25 -5.51 10.26
C LYS A 4 2.43 -5.83 8.79
N ILE A 5 3.63 -5.58 8.26
CA ILE A 5 3.96 -5.92 6.86
C ILE A 5 3.76 -7.42 6.59
N GLN A 6 3.95 -8.26 7.61
CA GLN A 6 3.72 -9.70 7.52
C GLN A 6 2.25 -10.09 7.34
N ASP A 7 1.32 -9.19 7.67
CA ASP A 7 -0.13 -9.36 7.45
C ASP A 7 -0.53 -9.01 6.01
N LEU A 8 0.36 -8.31 5.28
CA LEU A 8 0.18 -8.03 3.86
C LEU A 8 0.57 -9.25 3.03
N ILE A 9 -0.39 -9.76 2.28
CA ILE A 9 -0.22 -10.83 1.32
C ILE A 9 0.18 -10.19 0.00
N TYR A 10 1.45 -10.32 -0.38
CA TYR A 10 1.91 -9.85 -1.67
C TYR A 10 1.27 -10.67 -2.81
N GLN A 11 0.49 -10.00 -3.67
CA GLN A 11 -0.21 -10.62 -4.81
C GLN A 11 0.67 -10.68 -6.06
N GLY A 12 1.81 -9.96 -6.05
CA GLY A 12 2.73 -9.86 -7.18
C GLY A 12 2.72 -8.48 -7.83
N GLU A 13 3.41 -8.40 -8.97
CA GLU A 13 3.55 -7.18 -9.77
C GLU A 13 2.94 -7.39 -11.15
N LYS A 14 2.11 -6.44 -11.60
CA LYS A 14 1.51 -6.44 -12.92
C LYS A 14 1.78 -5.10 -13.60
N GLY A 15 2.64 -5.13 -14.63
CA GLY A 15 2.99 -3.93 -15.40
C GLY A 15 3.68 -2.84 -14.57
N GLY A 16 4.47 -3.22 -13.56
CA GLY A 16 5.14 -2.30 -12.62
C GLY A 16 4.28 -1.90 -11.42
N VAL A 17 2.97 -2.15 -11.44
CA VAL A 17 2.09 -1.95 -10.28
C VAL A 17 2.19 -3.17 -9.39
N ARG A 18 2.63 -2.95 -8.16
CA ARG A 18 2.67 -3.96 -7.12
C ARG A 18 1.35 -3.98 -6.38
N ASN A 19 0.87 -5.18 -6.11
CA ASN A 19 -0.41 -5.39 -5.47
C ASN A 19 -0.23 -6.17 -4.17
N TRP A 20 -0.92 -5.74 -3.13
CA TRP A 20 -0.98 -6.38 -1.83
C TRP A 20 -2.43 -6.56 -1.43
N SER A 21 -2.73 -7.68 -0.78
CA SER A 21 -4.03 -7.92 -0.16
C SER A 21 -3.84 -8.09 1.34
N THR A 22 -4.78 -7.60 2.14
CA THR A 22 -4.80 -7.85 3.58
C THR A 22 -5.67 -9.05 3.90
N ILE A 23 -5.45 -9.65 5.07
CA ILE A 23 -6.32 -10.71 5.60
C ILE A 23 -7.76 -10.20 5.78
N GLY A 24 -7.93 -8.89 5.98
CA GLY A 24 -9.24 -8.22 6.04
C GLY A 24 -9.98 -8.11 4.70
N GLY A 25 -9.39 -8.54 3.59
CA GLY A 25 -10.00 -8.50 2.25
C GLY A 25 -9.86 -7.16 1.52
N ALA A 26 -9.00 -6.27 1.99
CA ALA A 26 -8.67 -5.03 1.26
C ALA A 26 -7.49 -5.27 0.33
N SER A 27 -7.56 -4.72 -0.89
CA SER A 27 -6.50 -4.80 -1.90
C SER A 27 -5.91 -3.42 -2.18
N PHE A 28 -4.58 -3.36 -2.21
CA PHE A 28 -3.78 -2.15 -2.28
C PHE A 28 -2.81 -2.24 -3.46
N TYR A 29 -2.85 -1.21 -4.29
CA TYR A 29 -2.01 -1.04 -5.46
C TYR A 29 -1.03 0.11 -5.24
N TRP A 30 0.23 -0.13 -5.58
CA TRP A 30 1.23 0.92 -5.60
C TRP A 30 2.21 0.73 -6.74
N HIS A 31 2.67 1.83 -7.31
CA HIS A 31 3.67 1.86 -8.35
C HIS A 31 4.92 2.61 -7.84
N PRO A 32 6.15 2.22 -8.22
CA PRO A 32 7.37 2.94 -7.83
C PRO A 32 7.43 4.41 -8.29
N ASP A 33 6.57 4.76 -9.24
CA ASP A 33 6.39 6.14 -9.73
C ASP A 33 5.30 6.91 -8.97
N TRP A 34 4.58 6.26 -8.06
CA TRP A 34 3.54 6.85 -7.23
C TRP A 34 4.08 7.13 -5.83
N LEU A 35 3.81 8.34 -5.34
CA LEU A 35 4.02 8.71 -3.93
C LEU A 35 2.75 8.49 -3.09
N HIS A 36 1.84 7.65 -3.57
CA HIS A 36 0.58 7.32 -2.90
C HIS A 36 0.17 5.88 -3.18
N ILE A 37 -0.57 5.30 -2.25
CA ILE A 37 -1.20 3.98 -2.33
C ILE A 37 -2.64 4.15 -2.82
N ALA A 38 -3.07 3.33 -3.76
CA ALA A 38 -4.47 3.22 -4.19
C ALA A 38 -5.11 1.95 -3.61
N GLU A 39 -6.29 2.06 -2.99
CA GLU A 39 -7.05 0.90 -2.48
C GLU A 39 -8.20 0.55 -3.43
N GLU A 40 -8.31 -0.72 -3.86
CA GLU A 40 -9.31 -1.18 -4.83
C GLU A 40 -10.74 -0.86 -4.39
N ALA A 41 -11.01 -1.05 -3.09
CA ALA A 41 -12.34 -0.89 -2.51
C ALA A 41 -12.90 0.54 -2.66
N THR A 42 -12.04 1.54 -2.84
CA THR A 42 -12.44 2.96 -2.94
C THR A 42 -12.44 3.52 -4.36
N GLY A 43 -11.94 2.77 -5.34
CA GLY A 43 -12.06 3.12 -6.76
C GLY A 43 -11.57 4.53 -7.11
N VAL A 44 -10.27 4.82 -6.94
CA VAL A 44 -9.53 6.02 -7.44
C VAL A 44 -9.27 7.14 -6.41
N THR A 45 -9.49 6.93 -5.10
CA THR A 45 -8.95 7.86 -4.09
C THR A 45 -7.57 7.42 -3.59
N PRO A 46 -6.56 8.32 -3.56
CA PRO A 46 -5.29 8.04 -2.89
C PRO A 46 -5.58 7.84 -1.41
N THR A 47 -5.44 6.60 -0.95
CA THR A 47 -5.82 6.18 0.39
C THR A 47 -4.78 6.59 1.42
N ALA A 48 -3.51 6.54 1.02
CA ALA A 48 -2.39 6.92 1.87
C ALA A 48 -1.24 7.49 1.04
N ASN A 49 -0.64 8.59 1.51
CA ASN A 49 0.55 9.18 0.90
C ASN A 49 1.82 8.59 1.52
N ILE A 50 2.80 8.28 0.66
CA ILE A 50 4.12 7.86 1.09
C ILE A 50 4.98 9.11 1.24
N GLU A 51 5.37 9.42 2.48
CA GLU A 51 6.32 10.49 2.76
C GLU A 51 7.75 10.00 2.54
N CYS A 52 8.17 9.94 1.28
CA CYS A 52 9.56 9.66 0.91
C CYS A 52 10.30 10.97 0.60
N THR A 53 11.54 11.09 1.06
CA THR A 53 12.44 12.20 0.70
C THR A 53 13.12 12.04 -0.66
N LYS A 54 12.88 10.93 -1.34
CA LYS A 54 13.45 10.60 -2.66
C LYS A 54 12.41 10.82 -3.76
N GLU A 55 12.88 10.99 -4.99
CA GLU A 55 12.02 11.14 -6.18
C GLU A 55 11.11 9.92 -6.44
N LYS A 56 11.43 8.75 -5.88
CA LYS A 56 10.65 7.52 -6.01
C LYS A 56 10.55 6.80 -4.67
N ALA A 57 9.35 6.40 -4.29
CA ALA A 57 9.11 5.57 -3.11
C ALA A 57 9.61 4.13 -3.36
N THR A 58 9.91 3.41 -2.29
CA THR A 58 10.33 2.00 -2.35
C THR A 58 9.21 1.04 -1.94
N GLU A 59 9.35 -0.24 -2.29
CA GLU A 59 8.40 -1.28 -1.88
C GLU A 59 8.15 -1.31 -0.38
N SER A 60 9.24 -1.20 0.38
CA SER A 60 9.20 -1.25 1.83
C SER A 60 8.40 -0.07 2.37
N GLU A 61 8.65 1.14 1.86
CA GLU A 61 7.89 2.33 2.27
C GLU A 61 6.42 2.25 1.87
N ALA A 62 6.11 1.66 0.71
CA ALA A 62 4.73 1.43 0.29
C ALA A 62 4.01 0.46 1.24
N ALA A 63 4.63 -0.68 1.54
CA ALA A 63 4.10 -1.66 2.47
C ALA A 63 3.95 -1.10 3.89
N GLU A 64 4.93 -0.33 4.37
CA GLU A 64 4.86 0.37 5.65
C GLU A 64 3.72 1.39 5.69
N THR A 65 3.54 2.14 4.60
CA THR A 65 2.45 3.13 4.47
C THR A 65 1.08 2.46 4.48
N ILE A 66 0.92 1.33 3.77
CA ILE A 66 -0.32 0.53 3.79
C ILE A 66 -0.61 0.08 5.23
N VAL A 67 0.38 -0.52 5.90
CA VAL A 67 0.24 -0.98 7.28
C VAL A 67 -0.13 0.17 8.21
N LYS A 68 0.56 1.31 8.11
CA LYS A 68 0.28 2.50 8.93
C LYS A 68 -1.15 3.00 8.70
N HIS A 69 -1.61 3.06 7.46
CA HIS A 69 -2.98 3.43 7.13
C HIS A 69 -4.01 2.46 7.71
N LEU A 70 -3.75 1.15 7.63
CA LEU A 70 -4.62 0.14 8.22
C LEU A 70 -4.71 0.26 9.74
N ASN A 71 -3.59 0.57 10.40
CA ASN A 71 -3.56 0.83 11.84
C ASN A 71 -4.26 2.16 12.23
N ASP A 72 -4.27 3.16 11.35
CA ASP A 72 -4.88 4.47 11.58
C ASP A 72 -6.42 4.44 11.43
N LYS A 73 -6.94 3.54 10.59
CA LYS A 73 -8.39 3.31 10.39
C LYS A 73 -9.08 2.49 11.50
N GLU A 74 -8.34 1.87 12.43
CA GLU A 74 -8.88 1.02 13.53
C GLU A 74 -9.17 1.79 14.83
#